data_AF-A0A6G1BGK9-F1
#
_entry.id   AF-A0A6G1BGK9-F1
#
_cell.length_a   1.000
_cell.length_b   1.000
_cell.length_c   1.000
_cell.angle_alpha   90.00
_cell.angle_beta   90.00
_cell.angle_gamma   90.00
#
_symmetry.space_group_name_H-M   'P 1'
#
loop_
_entity.id
_entity.type
_entity.pdbx_description
1 polymer ?
#
loop_
_entity_poly.entity_id
_entity_poly.type
_entity_poly.pdbx_seq_one_letter_code
_entity_poly.pdbx_strand_id
1 'polypeptide(L)' 'LCLAFVESSFNLSKVNENADGSFDYGIFQINSHYWCNDYQSHSENICHEDCKELLSPNLLSTINCVKKIVSGAGGMKNW' A
#
# COMPACT_ATOMS: atom_id res chain seq x y z
N LEU A 1 -12.31 3.30 7.34
CA LEU A 1 -12.87 4.48 6.61
C LEU A 1 -12.05 5.74 6.86
N CYS A 2 -11.79 6.15 8.10
CA CYS A 2 -10.95 7.32 8.40
C CYS A 2 -9.58 7.26 7.68
N LEU A 3 -8.87 6.14 7.80
CA LEU A 3 -7.57 5.93 7.13
C LEU A 3 -7.64 6.20 5.61
N ALA A 4 -8.54 5.52 4.89
CA ALA A 4 -8.71 5.71 3.45
C ALA A 4 -8.99 7.18 3.05
N PHE A 5 -9.72 7.91 3.90
CA PHE A 5 -9.98 9.33 3.66
C PHE A 5 -8.74 10.19 3.89
N VAL A 6 -8.03 10.00 5.01
CA VAL A 6 -6.83 10.78 5.34
C VAL A 6 -5.70 10.50 4.36
N GLU A 7 -5.49 9.24 4.01
CA GLU A 7 -4.39 8.80 3.14
C GLU A 7 -4.59 9.22 1.69
N SER A 8 -5.81 9.09 1.16
CA SER A 8 -6.03 9.23 -0.28
C SER A 8 -7.26 10.03 -0.68
N SER A 9 -8.06 10.51 0.26
CA SER A 9 -9.40 11.04 -0.02
C SER A 9 -10.25 10.05 -0.82
N PHE A 10 -10.12 8.76 -0.53
CA PHE A 10 -10.74 7.64 -1.26
C PHE A 10 -10.29 7.49 -2.72
N ASN A 11 -9.18 8.11 -3.13
CA ASN A 11 -8.65 7.97 -4.48
C ASN A 11 -7.90 6.64 -4.64
N LEU A 12 -8.47 5.72 -5.43
CA LEU A 12 -7.89 4.40 -5.70
C LEU A 12 -6.59 4.46 -6.50
N SER A 13 -6.37 5.52 -7.27
CA SER A 13 -5.22 5.64 -8.17
C SER A 13 -4.16 6.62 -7.65
N LYS A 14 -4.22 7.01 -6.37
CA LYS A 14 -3.22 7.89 -5.76
C LYS A 14 -1.88 7.16 -5.66
N VAL A 15 -0.82 7.82 -6.13
CA VAL A 15 0.57 7.40 -5.96
C VAL A 15 1.35 8.57 -5.38
N ASN A 16 2.15 8.31 -4.35
CA ASN A 16 3.02 9.31 -3.73
C ASN A 16 4.47 8.79 -3.70
N GLU A 17 5.43 9.65 -4.01
CA GLU A 17 6.86 9.35 -3.92
C GLU A 17 7.40 9.76 -2.55
N ASN A 18 8.21 8.91 -1.94
CA ASN A 18 8.87 9.17 -0.66
C ASN A 18 10.32 9.60 -0.86
N ALA A 19 10.89 10.25 0.15
CA ALA A 19 12.26 10.78 0.09
C ALA A 19 13.34 9.68 -0.05
N ASP A 20 13.02 8.43 0.28
CA ASP A 20 13.89 7.27 0.13
C ASP A 20 13.77 6.59 -1.26
N GLY A 21 12.93 7.14 -2.15
CA GLY A 21 12.67 6.61 -3.49
C GLY A 21 11.64 5.48 -3.53
N SER A 22 11.05 5.10 -2.40
CA SER A 22 9.87 4.21 -2.39
C SER A 22 8.60 4.98 -2.74
N PHE A 23 7.52 4.26 -3.04
CA PHE A 23 6.25 4.85 -3.43
C PHE A 23 5.09 4.26 -2.62
N ASP A 24 4.08 5.08 -2.34
CA ASP A 24 2.86 4.66 -1.66
C ASP A 24 1.70 4.55 -2.65
N TYR A 25 1.03 3.40 -2.66
CA TYR A 25 0.05 3.04 -3.69
C TYR A 25 -1.38 2.95 -3.14
N GLY A 26 -2.29 3.57 -3.89
CA GLY A 26 -3.72 3.36 -3.82
C GLY A 26 -4.40 3.94 -2.59
N ILE A 27 -5.62 3.45 -2.34
CA ILE A 27 -6.54 4.02 -1.35
C ILE A 27 -6.01 4.06 0.08
N PHE A 28 -5.12 3.13 0.43
CA PHE A 28 -4.48 3.06 1.74
C PHE A 28 -3.00 3.43 1.71
N GLN A 29 -2.48 4.00 0.61
CA GLN A 29 -1.09 4.45 0.50
C GLN A 29 -0.10 3.38 1.01
N ILE A 30 -0.19 2.18 0.42
CA ILE A 30 0.64 1.03 0.81
C ILE A 30 2.03 1.20 0.18
N ASN A 31 3.05 1.24 1.04
CA ASN A 31 4.43 1.53 0.66
C ASN A 31 5.14 0.36 -0.05
N SER A 32 5.86 0.64 -1.16
CA SER A 32 6.60 -0.36 -1.95
C SER A 32 7.90 -0.84 -1.34
N HIS A 33 8.49 -0.14 -0.37
CA HIS A 33 9.69 -0.60 0.31
C HIS A 33 9.45 -1.91 1.06
N TYR A 34 8.24 -2.09 1.62
CA TYR A 34 7.93 -3.25 2.47
C TYR A 34 6.87 -4.18 1.87
N TRP A 35 5.80 -3.64 1.29
CA TRP A 35 4.56 -4.40 1.17
C TRP A 35 4.31 -4.96 -0.22
N CYS A 36 4.60 -4.23 -1.28
CA CYS A 36 4.37 -4.64 -2.65
C CYS A 36 5.60 -4.34 -3.51
N ASN A 37 5.72 -5.00 -4.66
CA ASN A 37 6.82 -4.76 -5.60
C ASN A 37 6.38 -3.88 -6.77
N ASP A 38 7.03 -2.74 -6.96
CA ASP A 38 6.83 -1.84 -8.11
C ASP A 38 7.93 -1.92 -9.17
N TYR A 39 8.95 -2.75 -8.91
CA TYR A 39 10.13 -2.96 -9.76
C TYR A 39 10.94 -1.67 -10.04
N GLN A 40 10.77 -0.63 -9.21
CA GLN A 40 11.48 0.65 -9.32
C GLN A 40 12.47 0.85 -8.18
N SER A 41 12.10 0.41 -6.96
CA SER A 41 12.97 0.45 -5.77
C SER A 41 13.16 -0.95 -5.16
N HIS A 42 14.08 -1.07 -4.20
CA HIS A 42 14.15 -2.27 -3.37
C HIS A 42 12.82 -2.49 -2.64
N SER A 43 12.40 -3.75 -2.52
CA SER A 43 11.14 -4.14 -1.87
C SER A 43 11.28 -5.47 -1.15
N GLU A 44 10.80 -5.54 0.08
CA GLU A 44 10.62 -6.81 0.81
C GLU A 44 9.42 -7.62 0.29
N ASN A 45 8.51 -6.97 -0.45
CA ASN A 45 7.32 -7.54 -1.08
C ASN A 45 6.55 -8.52 -0.17
N ILE A 46 6.29 -8.10 1.08
CA ILE A 46 5.66 -8.96 2.09
C ILE A 46 4.28 -9.43 1.64
N CYS A 47 3.50 -8.63 0.91
CA CYS A 47 2.20 -9.05 0.40
C CYS A 47 2.28 -10.01 -0.79
N HIS A 48 3.43 -10.14 -1.45
CA HIS A 48 3.61 -10.88 -2.70
C HIS A 48 2.70 -10.39 -3.84
N GLU A 49 2.57 -9.06 -3.95
CA GLU A 49 1.68 -8.40 -4.90
C GLU A 49 2.44 -7.35 -5.72
N ASP A 50 2.04 -7.14 -6.98
CA ASP A 50 2.49 -5.99 -7.77
C ASP A 50 1.79 -4.73 -7.25
N CYS A 51 2.54 -3.66 -6.99
CA CYS A 51 1.96 -2.41 -6.49
C CYS A 51 0.89 -1.82 -7.44
N LYS A 52 0.91 -2.15 -8.74
CA LYS A 52 -0.12 -1.74 -9.70
C LYS A 52 -1.47 -2.36 -9.41
N GLU A 53 -1.52 -3.57 -8.86
CA GLU A 53 -2.80 -4.22 -8.47
C GLU A 53 -3.49 -3.45 -7.34
N LEU A 54 -2.73 -2.70 -6.54
CA LEU A 54 -3.28 -1.87 -5.45
C LEU A 54 -3.99 -0.60 -5.97
N LEU A 55 -3.82 -0.26 -7.25
CA LEU A 55 -4.50 0.84 -7.94
C LEU A 55 -5.80 0.40 -8.61
N SER A 56 -6.11 -0.91 -8.58
CA SER A 56 -7.28 -1.49 -9.21
C SER A 56 -8.58 -1.03 -8.54
N PRO A 57 -9.67 -0.82 -9.32
CA PRO A 57 -11.01 -0.66 -8.74
C PRO A 57 -11.48 -1.90 -8.00
N ASN A 58 -10.91 -3.08 -8.31
CA ASN A 58 -11.13 -4.29 -7.52
C ASN A 58 -10.20 -4.30 -6.30
N LEU A 59 -10.75 -4.03 -5.13
CA LEU A 59 -10.00 -3.90 -3.89
C LEU A 59 -9.53 -5.23 -3.27
N LEU A 60 -9.68 -6.37 -3.95
CA LEU A 60 -9.34 -7.67 -3.35
C LEU A 60 -7.87 -7.75 -2.92
N SER A 61 -6.93 -7.42 -3.81
CA SER A 61 -5.49 -7.43 -3.50
C SER A 61 -5.15 -6.41 -2.42
N THR A 62 -5.72 -5.21 -2.51
CA THR A 62 -5.59 -4.16 -1.49
C THR A 62 -6.05 -4.60 -0.11
N ILE A 63 -7.24 -5.21 0.00
CA ILE A 63 -7.82 -5.67 1.27
C ILE A 63 -7.00 -6.84 1.84
N ASN A 64 -6.54 -7.76 1.00
CA ASN A 64 -5.70 -8.87 1.42
C ASN A 64 -4.37 -8.37 2.00
N CYS A 65 -3.72 -7.41 1.34
CA CYS A 65 -2.49 -6.81 1.83
C CYS A 65 -2.71 -6.04 3.14
N VAL A 66 -3.77 -5.21 3.23
CA VAL A 66 -4.13 -4.49 4.47
C VAL A 66 -4.35 -5.45 5.64
N LYS A 67 -5.09 -6.56 5.42
CA LYS A 67 -5.28 -7.60 6.44
C LYS A 67 -3.95 -8.16 6.93
N LYS A 68 -2.98 -8.36 6.02
CA LYS A 68 -1.63 -8.83 6.37
C LYS A 68 -0.88 -7.80 7.21
N ILE A 69 -0.92 -6.52 6.82
CA ILE A 69 -0.29 -5.41 7.56
C ILE A 69 -0.83 -5.33 9.00
N VAL A 70 -2.15 -5.27 9.16
CA VAL A 70 -2.77 -5.10 10.49
C VAL A 70 -2.69 -6.35 11.38
N SER A 71 -2.48 -7.53 10.78
CA SER A 71 -2.24 -8.77 11.54
C SER A 71 -0.80 -8.86 12.05
N GLY A 72 0.12 -8.03 11.54
CA GLY A 72 1.50 -7.94 11.99
C GLY A 72 1.65 -7.17 13.32
N ALA A 73 2.86 -7.21 13.89
CA ALA A 73 3.14 -6.62 15.21
C ALA A 73 2.88 -5.10 15.32
N GLY A 74 3.01 -4.35 14.21
CA GLY A 74 2.71 -2.93 14.16
C GLY A 74 1.21 -2.60 14.12
N GLY A 75 0.37 -3.56 13.72
CA GLY A 75 -1.07 -3.34 13.56
C GLY A 75 -1.39 -2.12 12.70
N MET A 76 -2.27 -1.25 13.20
CA MET A 76 -2.62 0.03 12.56
C MET A 76 -1.54 1.11 12.65
N LYS A 77 -0.44 0.91 13.41
CA LYS A 77 0.67 1.88 13.54
C LYS A 77 1.63 1.86 12.35
N ASN A 78 1.41 0.96 11.39
CA ASN A 78 2.18 0.94 10.14
C ASN A 78 1.73 2.02 9.15
N TRP A 79 0.65 2.74 9.49
CA TRP A 79 0.22 3.99 8.88
C TRP A 79 0.50 5.12 9.87
#